data_AF-A0A3D4V5L1-F1
#
_entry.id   AF-A0A3D4V5L1-F1
#
_cell.length_a   1.000
_cell.length_b   1.000
_cell.length_c   1.000
_cell.angle_alpha   90.00
_cell.angle_beta   90.00
_cell.angle_gamma   90.00
#
_symmetry.space_group_name_H-M   'P 1'
#
loop_
_entity.id
_entity.type
_entity.pdbx_description
1 polymer ?
#
loop_
_entity_poly.entity_id
_entity_poly.type
_entity_poly.pdbx_seq_one_letter_code
_entity_poly.pdbx_strand_id
1 'polypeptide(L)'
;MRRLWILFAAVLTPTLLAAQTSAAPSSNTVAQTFRGFGRPYGTWLLAAFDSIPANQYAFKPTPIQQSIGYIAQHLEDANYQLCSRFGDRTRKMTAKDSLADTLKARWPKDTLLTRLRQSFVFCNEAIAKLSDASLADPFAVGEGTPQQTTAPRARFLILFVTDLAEHYAQIATYMRILGMVPPSSLPQTTR
;
A
#
# COMPACT_ATOMS: atom_id res chain seq x y z
N MET A 1 76.12 4.26 37.76
CA MET A 1 75.58 5.35 36.91
C MET A 1 75.38 4.82 35.49
N ARG A 2 74.14 4.46 35.10
CA ARG A 2 73.82 3.92 33.77
C ARG A 2 72.74 4.83 33.17
N ARG A 3 73.08 5.54 32.09
CA ARG A 3 72.21 6.55 31.45
C ARG A 3 71.08 5.86 30.68
N LEU A 4 69.83 6.22 31.01
CA LEU A 4 68.64 5.92 30.22
C LEU A 4 68.70 6.68 28.88
N TRP A 5 68.41 5.99 27.78
CA TRP A 5 68.04 6.60 26.51
C TRP A 5 66.62 6.14 26.18
N ILE A 6 65.63 7.01 26.42
CA ILE A 6 64.26 6.80 25.97
C ILE A 6 64.15 7.44 24.59
N LEU A 7 64.05 6.61 23.55
CA LEU A 7 63.70 7.05 22.21
C LEU A 7 62.20 7.36 22.17
N PHE A 8 61.85 8.65 22.07
CA PHE A 8 60.49 9.09 21.76
C PHE A 8 60.25 8.89 20.26
N ALA A 9 59.54 7.82 19.90
CA ALA A 9 58.98 7.65 18.56
C ALA A 9 57.68 8.46 18.47
N ALA A 10 57.71 9.58 17.76
CA ALA A 10 56.53 10.36 17.42
C ALA A 10 55.66 9.57 16.42
N VAL A 11 54.61 8.91 16.90
CA VAL A 11 53.61 8.24 16.07
C VAL A 11 52.68 9.32 15.51
N LEU A 12 52.93 9.73 14.26
CA LEU A 12 51.98 10.50 13.45
C LEU A 12 50.84 9.55 13.01
N THR A 13 49.71 9.59 13.73
CA THR A 13 48.46 8.96 13.27
C THR A 13 47.79 9.86 12.22
N PRO A 14 47.62 9.43 10.97
CA PRO A 14 46.86 10.19 9.99
C PRO A 14 45.37 10.14 10.37
N THR A 15 44.81 11.28 10.71
CA THR A 15 43.36 11.46 10.80
C THR A 15 42.76 11.35 9.41
N LEU A 16 42.25 10.16 9.08
CA LEU A 16 41.39 9.97 7.91
C LEU A 16 40.11 10.79 8.12
N LEU A 17 40.04 11.98 7.50
CA LEU A 17 38.77 12.64 7.22
C LEU A 17 38.01 11.73 6.24
N ALA A 18 37.12 10.89 6.77
CA ALA A 18 36.07 10.30 5.96
C ALA A 18 35.15 11.45 5.51
N ALA A 19 35.34 11.92 4.28
CA ALA A 19 34.34 12.72 3.60
C ALA A 19 33.05 11.89 3.57
N GLN A 20 32.09 12.22 4.43
CA GLN A 20 30.73 11.74 4.30
C GLN A 20 30.18 12.34 3.00
N THR A 21 30.33 11.63 1.89
CA THR A 21 29.53 11.88 0.70
C THR A 21 28.08 11.68 1.12
N SER A 22 27.38 12.79 1.35
CA SER A 22 25.93 12.80 1.46
C SER A 22 25.40 12.14 0.18
N ALA A 23 24.77 10.97 0.34
CA ALA A 23 24.10 10.31 -0.77
C ALA A 23 23.13 11.32 -1.40
N ALA A 24 23.24 11.54 -2.71
CA ALA A 24 22.28 12.37 -3.42
C ALA A 24 20.86 11.86 -3.10
N PRO A 25 19.89 12.75 -2.80
CA PRO A 25 18.53 12.33 -2.53
C PRO A 25 18.06 11.45 -3.69
N SER A 26 17.58 10.24 -3.36
CA SER A 26 17.13 9.30 -4.38
C SER A 26 16.09 9.98 -5.27
N SER A 27 16.15 9.75 -6.58
CA SER A 27 15.21 10.28 -7.58
C SER A 27 13.76 9.77 -7.41
N ASN A 28 13.46 9.10 -6.31
CA ASN A 28 12.22 8.42 -5.99
C ASN A 28 11.71 8.78 -4.59
N THR A 29 12.07 9.96 -4.06
CA THR A 29 11.75 10.38 -2.69
C THR A 29 10.23 10.53 -2.49
N VAL A 30 9.54 11.11 -3.47
CA VAL A 30 8.07 11.26 -3.41
C VAL A 30 7.40 9.89 -3.52
N ALA A 31 7.78 9.09 -4.51
CA ALA A 31 7.25 7.74 -4.70
C ALA A 31 7.51 6.85 -3.47
N GLN A 32 8.69 6.95 -2.84
CA GLN A 32 9.00 6.24 -1.59
C GLN A 32 8.16 6.71 -0.41
N THR A 33 7.84 8.00 -0.33
CA THR A 33 6.96 8.54 0.72
C THR A 33 5.57 7.92 0.62
N PHE A 34 4.98 7.89 -0.57
CA PHE A 34 3.68 7.24 -0.79
C PHE A 34 3.72 5.74 -0.50
N ARG A 35 4.79 5.04 -0.90
CA ARG A 35 5.01 3.63 -0.56
C ARG A 35 5.04 3.41 0.95
N GLY A 36 5.84 4.21 1.66
CA GLY A 36 5.99 4.12 3.11
C GLY A 36 4.68 4.38 3.84
N PHE A 37 3.93 5.40 3.40
CA PHE A 37 2.65 5.78 3.99
C PHE A 37 1.54 4.75 3.70
N GLY A 38 1.47 4.21 2.47
CA GLY A 38 0.42 3.25 2.08
C GLY A 38 0.63 1.82 2.59
N ARG A 39 1.89 1.38 2.76
CA ARG A 39 2.24 0.00 3.12
C ARG A 39 1.56 -0.53 4.39
N PRO A 40 1.48 0.22 5.51
CA PRO A 40 0.78 -0.24 6.70
C PRO A 40 -0.70 -0.55 6.45
N TYR A 41 -1.41 0.31 5.70
CA TYR A 41 -2.84 0.13 5.43
C TYR A 41 -3.12 -1.16 4.65
N GLY A 42 -2.34 -1.47 3.60
CA GLY A 42 -2.51 -2.73 2.88
C GLY A 42 -2.30 -3.96 3.78
N THR A 43 -1.29 -3.90 4.67
CA THR A 43 -1.01 -4.96 5.65
C THR A 43 -2.16 -5.12 6.65
N TRP A 44 -2.64 -4.01 7.21
CA TRP A 44 -3.71 -4.02 8.20
C TRP A 44 -5.06 -4.41 7.59
N LEU A 45 -5.37 -3.99 6.37
CA LEU A 45 -6.59 -4.41 5.67
C LEU A 45 -6.61 -5.93 5.49
N LEU A 46 -5.53 -6.51 4.97
CA LEU A 46 -5.44 -7.97 4.80
C LEU A 46 -5.59 -8.71 6.12
N ALA A 47 -4.91 -8.25 7.18
CA ALA A 47 -5.02 -8.84 8.52
C ALA A 47 -6.44 -8.68 9.10
N ALA A 48 -7.09 -7.54 8.90
CA ALA A 48 -8.44 -7.27 9.37
C ALA A 48 -9.44 -8.23 8.73
N PHE A 49 -9.49 -8.30 7.39
CA PHE A 49 -10.37 -9.22 6.68
C PHE A 49 -10.10 -10.68 7.03
N ASP A 50 -8.82 -11.09 7.12
CA ASP A 50 -8.46 -12.45 7.52
C ASP A 50 -8.92 -12.78 8.96
N SER A 51 -8.90 -11.82 9.89
CA SER A 51 -9.33 -12.05 11.27
C SER A 51 -10.84 -12.13 11.47
N ILE A 52 -11.64 -11.47 10.61
CA ILE A 52 -13.10 -11.40 10.77
C ILE A 52 -13.73 -12.76 10.43
N PRO A 53 -14.58 -13.34 11.29
CA PRO A 53 -15.27 -14.60 11.01
C PRO A 53 -16.12 -14.56 9.73
N ALA A 54 -16.17 -15.67 8.98
CA ALA A 54 -16.86 -15.72 7.68
C ALA A 54 -18.36 -15.38 7.78
N ASN A 55 -19.03 -15.78 8.87
CA ASN A 55 -20.44 -15.46 9.12
C ASN A 55 -20.70 -13.96 9.34
N GLN A 56 -19.66 -13.15 9.60
CA GLN A 56 -19.77 -11.71 9.79
C GLN A 56 -19.61 -10.92 8.48
N TYR A 57 -19.28 -11.55 7.35
CA TYR A 57 -19.04 -10.81 6.09
C TYR A 57 -20.27 -10.06 5.54
N ALA A 58 -21.48 -10.46 5.96
CA ALA A 58 -22.71 -9.73 5.64
C ALA A 58 -22.98 -8.54 6.58
N PHE A 59 -22.24 -8.40 7.68
CA PHE A 59 -22.43 -7.34 8.67
C PHE A 59 -22.19 -5.96 8.06
N LYS A 60 -23.06 -5.01 8.44
CA LYS A 60 -22.95 -3.57 8.23
C LYS A 60 -23.63 -2.87 9.42
N PRO A 61 -23.06 -1.77 9.96
CA PRO A 61 -23.65 -1.13 11.14
C PRO A 61 -25.02 -0.52 10.90
N THR A 62 -25.28 -0.02 9.69
CA THR A 62 -26.58 0.50 9.27
C THR A 62 -26.98 -0.02 7.88
N PRO A 63 -28.27 -0.02 7.50
CA PRO A 63 -28.73 -0.58 6.23
C PRO A 63 -28.09 0.04 4.98
N ILE A 64 -27.76 1.34 5.02
CA ILE A 64 -27.20 2.11 3.91
C ILE A 64 -25.69 1.95 3.76
N GLN A 65 -25.01 1.42 4.77
CA GLN A 65 -23.58 1.19 4.72
C GLN A 65 -23.23 -0.07 3.91
N GLN A 66 -22.01 -0.10 3.40
CA GLN A 66 -21.43 -1.28 2.78
C GLN A 66 -21.24 -2.39 3.82
N SER A 67 -21.43 -3.66 3.41
CA SER A 67 -21.05 -4.80 4.26
C SER A 67 -19.55 -5.05 4.21
N ILE A 68 -19.04 -5.80 5.18
CA ILE A 68 -17.63 -6.24 5.21
C ILE A 68 -17.22 -6.90 3.88
N GLY A 69 -18.05 -7.80 3.35
CA GLY A 69 -17.80 -8.45 2.07
C GLY A 69 -17.81 -7.49 0.88
N TYR A 70 -18.65 -6.45 0.92
CA TYR A 70 -18.65 -5.40 -0.09
C TYR A 70 -17.38 -4.57 -0.05
N ILE A 71 -16.91 -4.19 1.14
CA ILE A 71 -15.67 -3.42 1.29
C ILE A 71 -14.46 -4.22 0.77
N ALA A 72 -14.37 -5.52 1.09
CA ALA A 72 -13.29 -6.39 0.60
C ALA A 72 -13.26 -6.45 -0.94
N GLN A 73 -14.43 -6.51 -1.55
CA GLN A 73 -14.60 -6.60 -2.99
C GLN A 73 -14.42 -5.25 -3.71
N HIS A 74 -14.86 -4.16 -3.09
CA HIS A 74 -14.56 -2.79 -3.54
C HIS A 74 -13.05 -2.58 -3.60
N LEU A 75 -12.33 -2.89 -2.53
CA LEU A 75 -10.88 -2.74 -2.47
C LEU A 75 -10.17 -3.56 -3.55
N GLU A 76 -10.64 -4.78 -3.83
CA GLU A 76 -10.09 -5.58 -4.94
C GLU A 76 -10.23 -4.84 -6.28
N ASP A 77 -11.43 -4.36 -6.60
CA ASP A 77 -11.69 -3.65 -7.86
C ASP A 77 -10.93 -2.33 -7.94
N ALA A 78 -11.00 -1.51 -6.89
CA ALA A 78 -10.33 -0.23 -6.77
C ALA A 78 -8.81 -0.36 -6.91
N ASN A 79 -8.20 -1.38 -6.30
CA ASN A 79 -6.78 -1.67 -6.44
C ASN A 79 -6.40 -1.87 -7.92
N TYR A 80 -7.10 -2.75 -8.64
CA TYR A 80 -6.80 -2.97 -10.05
C TYR A 80 -7.05 -1.72 -10.91
N GLN A 81 -8.14 -0.99 -10.63
CA GLN A 81 -8.50 0.23 -11.35
C GLN A 81 -7.48 1.35 -11.13
N LEU A 82 -6.97 1.55 -9.92
CA LEU A 82 -6.06 2.66 -9.61
C LEU A 82 -4.62 2.30 -9.94
N CYS A 83 -4.17 1.09 -9.62
CA CYS A 83 -2.80 0.65 -9.87
C CYS A 83 -2.48 0.49 -11.35
N SER A 84 -3.47 0.23 -12.21
CA SER A 84 -3.29 0.27 -13.67
C SER A 84 -3.14 1.68 -14.24
N ARG A 85 -3.56 2.72 -13.51
CA ARG A 85 -3.52 4.13 -13.98
C ARG A 85 -2.23 4.84 -13.62
N PHE A 86 -1.61 4.50 -12.49
CA PHE A 86 -0.28 4.98 -12.16
C PHE A 86 0.83 3.96 -12.49
N GLY A 87 0.48 2.70 -12.76
CA GLY A 87 1.38 1.63 -13.18
C GLY A 87 1.32 1.34 -14.69
N ASP A 88 2.22 0.51 -15.18
CA ASP A 88 2.30 0.11 -16.60
C ASP A 88 1.61 -1.23 -16.87
N ARG A 89 0.82 -1.72 -15.90
CA ARG A 89 0.20 -3.04 -15.94
C ARG A 89 -1.29 -2.95 -16.23
N THR A 90 -1.77 -3.89 -17.04
CA THR A 90 -3.19 -4.14 -17.25
C THR A 90 -3.58 -5.45 -16.58
N ARG A 91 -4.69 -5.44 -15.85
CA ARG A 91 -5.27 -6.66 -15.29
C ARG A 91 -5.85 -7.52 -16.40
N LYS A 92 -5.57 -8.84 -16.36
CA LYS A 92 -6.28 -9.81 -17.19
C LYS A 92 -7.67 -10.06 -16.60
N MET A 93 -8.71 -9.72 -17.36
CA MET A 93 -10.11 -9.88 -16.94
C MET A 93 -10.61 -11.31 -17.19
N THR A 94 -11.47 -11.78 -16.31
CA THR A 94 -12.23 -13.03 -16.41
C THR A 94 -13.73 -12.73 -16.40
N ALA A 95 -14.57 -13.67 -16.83
CA ALA A 95 -16.03 -13.49 -16.81
C ALA A 95 -16.59 -13.19 -15.41
N LYS A 96 -15.93 -13.66 -14.34
CA LYS A 96 -16.32 -13.40 -12.95
C LYS A 96 -16.12 -11.94 -12.55
N ASP A 97 -15.20 -11.23 -13.21
CA ASP A 97 -14.88 -9.85 -12.87
C ASP A 97 -15.97 -8.87 -13.36
N SER A 98 -16.70 -9.26 -14.41
CA SER A 98 -17.83 -8.51 -14.97
C SER A 98 -19.13 -8.67 -14.18
N LEU A 99 -19.16 -9.50 -13.13
CA LEU A 99 -20.33 -9.61 -12.26
C LEU A 99 -20.53 -8.32 -11.46
N ALA A 100 -21.79 -8.00 -11.17
CA ALA A 100 -22.14 -6.86 -10.33
C ALA A 100 -21.45 -6.95 -8.96
N ASP A 101 -21.00 -5.82 -8.44
CA ASP A 101 -20.33 -5.73 -7.14
C ASP A 101 -21.20 -6.33 -6.03
N THR A 102 -22.49 -6.05 -6.02
CA THR A 102 -23.43 -6.63 -5.06
C THR A 102 -23.46 -8.17 -5.04
N LEU A 103 -23.12 -8.83 -6.15
CA LEU A 103 -22.97 -10.28 -6.23
C LEU A 103 -21.58 -10.71 -5.74
N LYS A 104 -20.53 -10.04 -6.21
CA LYS A 104 -19.14 -10.36 -5.84
C LYS A 104 -18.91 -10.18 -4.33
N ALA A 105 -19.54 -9.16 -3.72
CA ALA A 105 -19.55 -8.89 -2.29
C ALA A 105 -20.07 -10.05 -1.41
N ARG A 106 -20.80 -10.99 -2.00
CA ARG A 106 -21.38 -12.17 -1.31
C ARG A 106 -20.59 -13.45 -1.54
N TRP A 107 -19.45 -13.39 -2.23
CA TRP A 107 -18.59 -14.55 -2.38
C TRP A 107 -18.08 -15.05 -1.02
N PRO A 108 -17.69 -16.34 -0.93
CA PRO A 108 -17.08 -16.87 0.29
C PRO A 108 -15.88 -16.01 0.73
N LYS A 109 -15.68 -15.87 2.05
CA LYS A 109 -14.56 -15.13 2.65
C LYS A 109 -13.22 -15.45 1.97
N ASP A 110 -12.93 -16.74 1.78
CA ASP A 110 -11.67 -17.18 1.21
C ASP A 110 -11.48 -16.72 -0.24
N THR A 111 -12.57 -16.69 -1.01
CA THR A 111 -12.57 -16.16 -2.38
C THR A 111 -12.29 -14.66 -2.37
N LEU A 112 -13.00 -13.89 -1.54
CA LEU A 112 -12.80 -12.44 -1.40
C LEU A 112 -11.36 -12.13 -1.01
N LEU A 113 -10.85 -12.84 0.00
CA LEU A 113 -9.53 -12.58 0.54
C LEU A 113 -8.41 -13.00 -0.40
N THR A 114 -8.57 -14.12 -1.12
CA THR A 114 -7.62 -14.53 -2.16
C THR A 114 -7.51 -13.48 -3.26
N ARG A 115 -8.66 -12.97 -3.73
CA ARG A 115 -8.69 -11.95 -4.78
C ARG A 115 -8.15 -10.60 -4.30
N LEU A 116 -8.48 -10.19 -3.07
CA LEU A 116 -7.93 -8.99 -2.47
C LEU A 116 -6.39 -9.09 -2.35
N ARG A 117 -5.85 -10.22 -1.89
CA ARG A 117 -4.39 -10.48 -1.86
C ARG A 117 -3.76 -10.37 -3.25
N GLN A 118 -4.39 -10.95 -4.28
CA GLN A 118 -3.90 -10.85 -5.67
C GLN A 118 -3.89 -9.40 -6.16
N SER A 119 -4.89 -8.60 -5.81
CA SER A 119 -4.92 -7.17 -6.17
C SER A 119 -3.78 -6.38 -5.50
N PHE A 120 -3.40 -6.71 -4.25
CA PHE A 120 -2.24 -6.12 -3.59
C PHE A 120 -0.92 -6.54 -4.24
N VAL A 121 -0.78 -7.80 -4.68
CA VAL A 121 0.40 -8.23 -5.45
C VAL A 121 0.54 -7.41 -6.74
N PHE A 122 -0.56 -7.26 -7.48
CA PHE A 122 -0.60 -6.42 -8.67
C PHE A 122 -0.19 -4.97 -8.39
N CYS A 123 -0.72 -4.37 -7.32
CA CYS A 123 -0.36 -3.01 -6.92
C CYS A 123 1.09 -2.90 -6.47
N ASN A 124 1.64 -3.88 -5.74
CA ASN A 124 3.04 -3.88 -5.32
C ASN A 124 3.99 -3.87 -6.53
N GLU A 125 3.68 -4.62 -7.58
CA GLU A 125 4.46 -4.62 -8.82
C GLU A 125 4.35 -3.29 -9.58
N ALA A 126 3.15 -2.72 -9.68
CA ALA A 126 2.94 -1.40 -10.27
C ALA A 126 3.72 -0.32 -9.50
N ILE A 127 3.65 -0.38 -8.17
CA ILE A 127 4.33 0.54 -7.28
C ILE A 127 5.84 0.39 -7.39
N ALA A 128 6.40 -0.83 -7.51
CA ALA A 128 7.84 -1.06 -7.58
C ALA A 128 8.53 -0.36 -8.76
N LYS A 129 7.78 -0.10 -9.84
CA LYS A 129 8.26 0.58 -11.03
C LYS A 129 8.10 2.10 -11.02
N LEU A 130 7.38 2.66 -10.03
CA LEU A 130 7.19 4.11 -9.92
C LEU A 130 8.51 4.83 -9.65
N SER A 131 8.68 5.96 -10.34
CA SER A 131 9.71 6.95 -10.08
C SER A 131 9.13 8.35 -9.93
N ASP A 132 9.83 9.29 -9.29
CA ASP A 132 9.30 10.65 -9.13
C ASP A 132 9.07 11.31 -10.49
N ALA A 133 9.93 11.04 -11.47
CA ALA A 133 9.77 11.51 -12.85
C ALA A 133 8.45 11.05 -13.48
N SER A 134 8.07 9.79 -13.26
CA SER A 134 6.83 9.23 -13.80
C SER A 134 5.55 9.81 -13.18
N LEU A 135 5.63 10.45 -12.00
CA LEU A 135 4.43 10.92 -11.29
C LEU A 135 3.71 12.05 -12.04
N ALA A 136 4.44 12.85 -12.82
CA ALA A 136 3.89 13.94 -13.62
C ALA A 136 3.34 13.46 -14.98
N ASP A 137 3.67 12.24 -15.41
CA ASP A 137 3.25 11.74 -16.71
C ASP A 137 1.72 11.73 -16.82
N PRO A 138 1.17 12.11 -17.98
CA PRO A 138 -0.27 12.09 -18.20
C PRO A 138 -0.76 10.65 -18.36
N PHE A 139 -1.92 10.37 -17.78
CA PHE A 139 -2.70 9.16 -18.03
C PHE A 139 -4.05 9.54 -18.65
N ALA A 140 -4.41 8.90 -19.76
CA ALA A 140 -5.69 9.12 -20.44
C ALA A 140 -6.83 8.44 -19.69
N VAL A 141 -7.88 9.19 -19.37
CA VAL A 141 -9.09 8.70 -18.68
C VAL A 141 -10.23 8.70 -19.68
N GLY A 142 -10.97 7.60 -19.76
CA GLY A 142 -12.11 7.48 -20.68
C GLY A 142 -11.66 7.42 -22.14
N GLU A 143 -10.52 6.79 -22.41
CA GLU A 143 -10.01 6.60 -23.78
C GLU A 143 -11.08 5.94 -24.67
N GLY A 144 -11.29 6.53 -25.85
CA GLY A 144 -12.33 6.07 -26.78
C GLY A 144 -13.76 6.52 -26.45
N THR A 145 -13.92 7.46 -25.50
CA THR A 145 -15.22 8.06 -25.14
C THR A 145 -15.25 9.57 -25.41
N PRO A 146 -16.42 10.20 -25.61
CA PRO A 146 -16.52 11.65 -25.77
C PRO A 146 -16.05 12.47 -24.55
N GLN A 147 -15.91 11.82 -23.38
CA GLN A 147 -15.46 12.44 -22.12
C GLN A 147 -13.97 12.18 -21.83
N GLN A 148 -13.18 11.87 -22.87
CA GLN A 148 -11.75 11.61 -22.70
C GLN A 148 -11.03 12.82 -22.10
N THR A 149 -10.30 12.60 -21.01
CA THR A 149 -9.50 13.62 -20.31
C THR A 149 -8.11 13.07 -19.98
N THR A 150 -7.22 13.91 -19.46
CA THR A 150 -5.92 13.48 -18.94
C THR A 150 -5.75 13.90 -17.49
N ALA A 151 -5.05 13.08 -16.71
CA ALA A 151 -4.67 13.40 -15.34
C ALA A 151 -3.26 12.89 -15.05
N PRO A 152 -2.47 13.57 -14.19
CA PRO A 152 -1.14 13.08 -13.81
C PRO A 152 -1.25 11.77 -13.03
N ARG A 153 -0.30 10.84 -13.24
CA ARG A 153 -0.24 9.55 -12.52
C ARG A 153 -0.26 9.72 -11.00
N ALA A 154 0.34 10.79 -10.49
CA ALA A 154 0.30 11.17 -9.08
C ALA A 154 -1.13 11.21 -8.50
N ARG A 155 -2.13 11.65 -9.28
CA ARG A 155 -3.53 11.69 -8.85
C ARG A 155 -4.03 10.31 -8.45
N PHE A 156 -3.74 9.29 -9.25
CA PHE A 156 -4.22 7.93 -8.99
C PHE A 156 -3.45 7.26 -7.86
N LEU A 157 -2.16 7.58 -7.69
CA LEU A 157 -1.38 7.13 -6.55
C LEU A 157 -1.94 7.69 -5.23
N ILE A 158 -2.28 8.99 -5.20
CA ILE A 158 -2.92 9.63 -4.04
C ILE A 158 -4.27 8.95 -3.75
N LEU A 159 -5.12 8.81 -4.77
CA LEU A 159 -6.42 8.15 -4.63
C LEU A 159 -6.30 6.73 -4.07
N PHE A 160 -5.32 5.95 -4.56
CA PHE A 160 -5.07 4.60 -4.06
C PHE A 160 -4.74 4.59 -2.58
N VAL A 161 -3.77 5.40 -2.14
CA VAL A 161 -3.36 5.40 -0.74
C VAL A 161 -4.45 5.94 0.19
N THR A 162 -5.22 6.93 -0.27
CA THR A 162 -6.39 7.45 0.46
C THR A 162 -7.48 6.38 0.60
N ASP A 163 -7.83 5.66 -0.49
CA ASP A 163 -8.84 4.60 -0.48
C ASP A 163 -8.47 3.48 0.52
N LEU A 164 -7.19 3.09 0.58
CA LEU A 164 -6.71 2.13 1.58
C LEU A 164 -6.91 2.64 3.02
N ALA A 165 -6.59 3.91 3.28
CA ALA A 165 -6.72 4.51 4.61
C ALA A 165 -8.18 4.67 5.03
N GLU A 166 -9.05 5.14 4.13
CA GLU A 166 -10.48 5.34 4.37
C GLU A 166 -11.17 4.00 4.67
N HIS A 167 -10.93 2.98 3.86
CA HIS A 167 -11.52 1.66 4.09
C HIS A 167 -10.89 0.93 5.28
N TYR A 168 -9.63 1.21 5.63
CA TYR A 168 -9.07 0.71 6.87
C TYR A 168 -9.77 1.32 8.09
N ALA A 169 -10.01 2.64 8.09
CA ALA A 169 -10.75 3.30 9.16
C ALA A 169 -12.19 2.76 9.27
N GLN A 170 -12.84 2.51 8.14
CA GLN A 170 -14.16 1.90 8.08
C GLN A 170 -14.16 0.49 8.69
N ILE A 171 -13.26 -0.40 8.24
CA ILE A 171 -13.25 -1.78 8.73
C ILE A 171 -12.82 -1.88 10.19
N ALA A 172 -11.86 -1.05 10.63
CA ALA A 172 -11.46 -0.95 12.03
C ALA A 172 -12.63 -0.53 12.93
N THR A 173 -13.51 0.35 12.44
CA THR A 173 -14.73 0.71 13.16
C THR A 173 -15.68 -0.48 13.27
N TYR A 174 -15.86 -1.24 12.19
CA TYR A 174 -16.76 -2.40 12.20
C TYR A 174 -16.24 -3.50 13.13
N MET A 175 -14.92 -3.73 13.11
CA MET A 175 -14.27 -4.65 14.05
C MET A 175 -14.56 -4.28 15.50
N ARG A 176 -14.46 -3.00 15.89
CA ARG A 176 -14.77 -2.58 17.27
C ARG A 176 -16.23 -2.81 17.63
N ILE A 177 -17.17 -2.57 16.71
CA ILE A 177 -18.59 -2.87 16.92
C ILE A 177 -18.81 -4.37 17.13
N LEU A 178 -18.03 -5.21 16.45
CA LEU A 178 -18.03 -6.67 16.60
C LEU A 178 -17.23 -7.18 17.81
N GLY A 179 -16.73 -6.29 18.68
CA GLY A 179 -15.92 -6.67 19.85
C GLY A 179 -14.51 -7.15 19.51
N MET A 180 -14.02 -6.85 18.30
CA MET A 180 -12.69 -7.23 17.82
C MET A 180 -11.70 -6.06 17.93
N VAL A 181 -10.41 -6.38 18.11
CA VAL A 181 -9.33 -5.40 18.11
C VAL A 181 -8.78 -5.22 16.68
N PRO A 182 -8.79 -4.00 16.10
CA PRO A 182 -8.20 -3.76 14.79
C PRO A 182 -6.69 -4.02 14.75
N PRO A 183 -6.12 -4.47 13.61
CA PRO A 183 -4.70 -4.85 13.53
C PRO A 183 -3.70 -3.76 13.94
N SER A 184 -3.96 -2.49 13.62
CA SER A 184 -3.10 -1.37 14.01
C SER A 184 -3.09 -1.09 15.52
N SER A 185 -4.01 -1.68 16.28
CA SER A 185 -4.12 -1.55 17.74
C SER A 185 -3.58 -2.80 18.47
N LEU A 186 -3.09 -3.80 17.76
CA LEU A 186 -2.42 -4.95 18.37
C LEU A 186 -1.03 -4.55 18.89
N PRO A 187 -0.52 -5.20 19.95
CA PRO A 187 0.86 -5.01 20.38
C PRO A 187 1.82 -5.23 19.21
N GLN A 188 2.72 -4.27 19.00
CA GLN A 188 3.78 -4.44 18.01
C GLN A 188 4.66 -5.60 18.47
N THR A 189 4.72 -6.67 17.67
CA THR A 189 5.69 -7.73 17.92
C THR A 189 7.05 -7.17 17.52
N THR A 190 7.86 -6.80 18.52
CA THR A 190 9.29 -6.55 18.33
C THR A 190 9.89 -7.85 17.80
N ARG A 191 10.19 -7.89 16.50
CA ARG A 191 11.06 -8.91 15.90
C ARG A 191 12.46 -8.36 15.80
#